data_AF-A0A7S0ZRA3-F1
#
_entry.id   AF-A0A7S0ZRA3-F1
#
_cell.length_a   1.000
_cell.length_b   1.000
_cell.length_c   1.000
_cell.angle_alpha   90.00
_cell.angle_beta   90.00
_cell.angle_gamma   90.00
#
_symmetry.space_group_name_H-M   'P 1'
#
loop_
_entity.id
_entity.type
_entity.pdbx_description
1 polymer ?
#
loop_
_entity_poly.entity_id
_entity_poly.type
_entity_poly.pdbx_seq_one_letter_code
_entity_poly.pdbx_strand_id
1 'polypeptide(L)'
;LLRLLRAGRIARLLPVMPELMIMIRGMVAATRSVVTTLVLLAIIVYCFSLCFRILTHGSQSGEEYFQSVPQSMLSLLLYGVLPDMAPMVYNMSDENPFFGILILIYIFMATLVALNMLIGVLVEVVSVVAAMEKEHLSASFVRDSLKTIMRRTDMVGDGHKQLSQQEFERLLVTPEVARAVKEMGVDVVGLVELSDFIFQGDRQLSFDDFFHLVLQLRGSNSVTVKDIVDMRKFVMQEMLILEGGILEELEHLRGPLKRSLSVKHPLERRTWRASTRRTAAECVNQGASRRLTLLKRQVTQQAAEDAVERVLLAEECRGSRGQMSAKPTSSLWRSSMGGAWL
;
A
#
# COMPACT_ATOMS: atom_id res chain seq x y z
N LEU A 1 45.60 15.27 3.69
CA LEU A 1 45.37 13.92 3.12
C LEU A 1 45.16 12.83 4.18
N LEU A 2 46.12 12.50 5.05
CA LEU A 2 45.94 11.44 6.09
C LEU A 2 44.81 11.69 7.10
N ARG A 3 44.45 12.96 7.35
CA ARG A 3 43.29 13.33 8.19
C ARG A 3 41.94 13.06 7.49
N LEU A 4 41.88 13.13 6.15
CA LEU A 4 40.68 12.85 5.35
C LEU A 4 40.37 11.34 5.29
N LEU A 5 41.41 10.49 5.29
CA LEU A 5 41.24 9.03 5.37
C LEU A 5 40.61 8.57 6.71
N ARG A 6 40.67 9.38 7.77
CA ARG A 6 39.92 9.12 9.02
C ARG A 6 38.42 9.38 8.83
N ALA A 7 38.02 10.40 8.08
CA ALA A 7 36.61 10.64 7.74
C ALA A 7 36.03 9.49 6.88
N GLY A 8 36.86 8.88 6.02
CA GLY A 8 36.48 7.67 5.28
C GLY A 8 36.12 6.45 6.14
N ARG A 9 36.47 6.43 7.44
CA ARG A 9 36.00 5.38 8.37
C ARG A 9 34.51 5.54 8.70
N ILE A 10 33.99 6.76 8.71
CA ILE A 10 32.55 7.03 8.95
C ILE A 10 31.71 6.44 7.81
N ALA A 11 32.23 6.45 6.57
CA ALA A 11 31.57 5.81 5.44
C ALA A 11 31.41 4.28 5.58
N ARG A 12 32.23 3.62 6.41
CA ARG A 12 32.10 2.18 6.70
C ARG A 12 30.98 1.86 7.68
N LEU A 13 30.43 2.85 8.39
CA LEU A 13 29.28 2.69 9.28
C LEU A 13 27.94 2.80 8.53
N LEU A 14 27.93 3.40 7.33
CA LEU A 14 26.73 3.54 6.49
C LEU A 14 26.03 2.22 6.12
N PRO A 15 26.73 1.10 5.86
CA PRO A 15 26.09 -0.19 5.55
C PRO A 15 25.43 -0.88 6.76
N VAL A 16 25.71 -0.42 7.98
CA VAL A 16 25.12 -1.00 9.21
C VAL A 16 23.65 -0.60 9.38
N MET A 17 23.22 0.46 8.69
CA MET A 17 21.84 0.92 8.69
C MET A 17 21.21 0.77 7.30
N PRO A 18 20.30 -0.20 7.10
CA PRO A 18 19.71 -0.48 5.79
C PRO A 18 18.95 0.73 5.21
N GLU A 19 18.39 1.59 6.07
CA GLU A 19 17.67 2.82 5.68
C GLU A 19 18.59 3.83 4.95
N LEU A 20 19.77 4.12 5.49
CA LEU A 20 20.73 5.01 4.83
C LEU A 20 21.24 4.43 3.51
N MET A 21 21.40 3.11 3.42
CA MET A 21 21.88 2.46 2.20
C MET A 21 20.87 2.60 1.05
N ILE A 22 19.56 2.56 1.34
CA ILE A 22 18.51 2.78 0.36
C ILE A 22 18.57 4.21 -0.18
N MET A 23 18.71 5.21 0.71
CA MET A 23 18.85 6.61 0.31
C MET A 23 20.10 6.84 -0.54
N ILE A 24 21.25 6.30 -0.14
CA ILE A 24 22.51 6.46 -0.87
C ILE A 24 22.40 5.81 -2.26
N ARG A 25 21.81 4.62 -2.38
CA ARG A 25 21.56 3.99 -3.69
C ARG A 25 20.63 4.84 -4.56
N GLY A 26 19.60 5.42 -3.96
CA GLY A 26 18.71 6.39 -4.62
C GLY A 26 19.47 7.63 -5.12
N MET A 27 20.34 8.21 -4.30
CA MET A 27 21.20 9.35 -4.67
C MET A 27 22.16 9.01 -5.81
N VAL A 28 22.80 7.84 -5.75
CA VAL A 28 23.72 7.38 -6.81
C VAL A 28 22.96 7.19 -8.13
N ALA A 29 21.77 6.60 -8.10
CA ALA A 29 20.92 6.49 -9.29
C ALA A 29 20.49 7.87 -9.83
N ALA A 30 20.18 8.81 -8.95
CA ALA A 30 19.79 10.18 -9.31
C ALA A 30 20.95 11.03 -9.86
N THR A 31 22.21 10.64 -9.63
CA THR A 31 23.40 11.43 -10.00
C THR A 31 23.40 11.82 -11.48
N ARG A 32 22.96 10.93 -12.37
CA ARG A 32 22.86 11.22 -13.81
C ARG A 32 21.93 12.40 -14.09
N SER A 33 20.77 12.44 -13.44
CA SER A 33 19.81 13.53 -13.57
C SER A 33 20.38 14.84 -13.03
N VAL A 34 21.01 14.80 -11.86
CA VAL A 34 21.62 15.98 -11.22
C VAL A 34 22.74 16.59 -12.08
N VAL A 35 23.55 15.77 -12.75
CA VAL A 35 24.58 16.28 -13.66
C VAL A 35 23.94 16.99 -14.86
N THR A 36 22.84 16.46 -15.42
CA THR A 36 22.16 17.12 -16.54
C THR A 36 21.54 18.46 -16.13
N THR A 37 20.96 18.57 -14.93
CA THR A 37 20.40 19.83 -14.43
C THR A 37 21.51 20.85 -14.11
N LEU A 38 22.65 20.39 -13.60
CA LEU A 38 23.84 21.23 -13.40
C LEU A 38 24.38 21.83 -14.70
N VAL A 39 24.46 21.01 -15.76
CA VAL A 39 24.91 21.50 -17.09
C VAL A 39 23.93 22.53 -17.63
N LEU A 40 22.62 22.29 -17.51
CA LEU A 40 21.60 23.24 -17.93
C LEU A 40 21.69 24.56 -17.14
N LEU A 41 21.86 24.47 -15.81
CA LEU A 41 22.05 25.65 -14.95
C LEU A 41 23.28 26.45 -15.35
N ALA A 42 24.42 25.78 -15.60
CA ALA A 42 25.66 26.44 -16.01
C ALA A 42 25.50 27.17 -17.35
N ILE A 43 24.78 26.61 -18.31
CA ILE A 43 24.50 27.25 -19.61
C ILE A 43 23.65 28.52 -19.39
N ILE A 44 22.60 28.44 -18.58
CA ILE A 44 21.74 29.59 -18.28
C ILE A 44 22.54 30.71 -17.61
N VAL A 45 23.29 30.38 -16.54
CA VAL A 45 24.15 31.34 -15.83
C VAL A 45 25.19 31.94 -16.76
N TYR A 46 25.79 31.14 -17.64
CA TYR A 46 26.73 31.64 -18.64
C TYR A 46 26.09 32.66 -19.60
N CYS A 47 24.94 32.32 -20.21
CA CYS A 47 24.21 33.21 -21.11
C CYS A 47 23.84 34.54 -20.45
N PHE A 48 23.30 34.49 -19.22
CA PHE A 48 22.96 35.70 -18.47
C PHE A 48 24.20 36.48 -18.04
N SER A 49 25.28 35.82 -17.63
CA SER A 49 26.53 36.49 -17.27
C SER A 49 27.12 37.28 -18.44
N LEU A 50 27.04 36.72 -19.66
CA LEU A 50 27.48 37.39 -20.86
C LEU A 50 26.58 38.58 -21.20
N CYS A 51 25.26 38.42 -21.09
CA CYS A 51 24.29 39.48 -21.33
C CYS A 51 24.52 40.66 -20.37
N PHE A 52 24.61 40.40 -19.05
CA PHE A 52 24.85 41.44 -18.06
C PHE A 52 26.19 42.13 -18.27
N ARG A 53 27.25 41.39 -18.59
CA ARG A 53 28.57 41.97 -18.86
C ARG A 53 28.56 42.91 -20.07
N ILE A 54 27.83 42.56 -21.14
CA ILE A 54 27.69 43.41 -22.32
C ILE A 54 26.85 44.66 -22.00
N LEU A 55 25.73 44.51 -21.30
CA LEU A 55 24.80 45.61 -21.00
C LEU A 55 25.36 46.60 -19.97
N THR A 56 26.20 46.13 -19.04
CA THR A 56 26.78 46.96 -17.97
C THR A 56 28.19 47.48 -18.30
N HIS A 57 28.65 47.28 -19.53
CA HIS A 57 29.96 47.77 -19.95
C HIS A 57 30.03 49.31 -19.83
N GLY A 58 30.86 49.81 -18.91
CA GLY A 58 31.03 51.24 -18.64
C GLY A 58 30.14 51.81 -17.53
N SER A 59 29.38 50.98 -16.81
CA SER A 59 28.67 51.40 -15.59
C SER A 59 29.45 51.03 -14.32
N GLN A 60 29.26 51.80 -13.24
CA GLN A 60 29.92 51.53 -11.94
C GLN A 60 29.58 50.13 -11.40
N SER A 61 28.34 49.67 -11.60
CA SER A 61 27.91 48.33 -11.19
C SER A 61 28.53 47.21 -12.04
N GLY A 62 28.85 47.49 -13.31
CA GLY A 62 29.57 46.56 -14.19
C GLY A 62 31.00 46.31 -13.71
N GLU A 63 31.67 47.36 -13.23
CA GLU A 63 33.03 47.26 -12.69
C GLU A 63 33.09 46.56 -11.33
N GLU A 64 32.04 46.63 -10.51
CA GLU A 64 32.03 45.97 -9.20
C GLU A 64 31.74 44.46 -9.31
N TYR A 65 30.70 44.08 -10.06
CA TYR A 65 30.20 42.71 -10.09
C TYR A 65 30.56 41.92 -11.36
N PHE A 66 30.88 42.60 -12.48
CA PHE A 66 30.95 41.99 -13.82
C PHE A 66 32.27 42.23 -14.57
N GLN A 67 33.40 42.27 -13.87
CA GLN A 67 34.72 42.51 -14.48
C GLN A 67 35.13 41.44 -15.50
N SER A 68 34.99 40.16 -15.16
CA SER A 68 35.38 39.00 -15.98
C SER A 68 34.23 38.00 -16.10
N VAL A 69 34.14 37.22 -17.19
CA VAL A 69 33.06 36.22 -17.36
C VAL A 69 32.95 35.26 -16.18
N PRO A 70 34.05 34.65 -15.67
CA PRO A 70 33.95 33.75 -14.52
C PRO A 70 33.49 34.45 -13.23
N GLN A 71 33.90 35.71 -13.03
CA GLN A 71 33.48 36.50 -11.89
C GLN A 71 32.01 36.94 -12.01
N SER A 72 31.56 37.32 -13.20
CA SER A 72 30.15 37.58 -13.52
C SER A 72 29.28 36.35 -13.27
N MET A 73 29.75 35.17 -13.67
CA MET A 73 29.07 33.91 -13.40
C MET A 73 28.99 33.63 -11.89
N LEU A 74 30.09 33.81 -11.15
CA LEU A 74 30.14 33.61 -9.70
C LEU A 74 29.25 34.63 -8.96
N SER A 75 29.23 35.89 -9.38
CA SER A 75 28.36 36.95 -8.84
C SER A 75 26.88 36.62 -9.05
N LEU A 76 26.46 36.24 -10.26
CA LEU A 76 25.07 35.85 -10.53
C LEU A 76 24.67 34.58 -9.79
N LEU A 77 25.61 33.66 -9.63
CA LEU A 77 25.38 32.41 -8.92
C LEU A 77 25.21 32.63 -7.42
N LEU A 78 26.09 33.41 -6.79
CA LEU A 78 26.02 33.71 -5.37
C LEU A 78 24.90 34.70 -5.08
N TYR A 79 24.89 35.89 -5.67
CA TYR A 79 23.86 36.89 -5.35
C TYR A 79 22.48 36.59 -5.95
N GLY A 80 22.41 35.81 -7.04
CA GLY A 80 21.14 35.46 -7.70
C GLY A 80 20.51 34.16 -7.21
N VAL A 81 21.31 33.13 -6.88
CA VAL A 81 20.79 31.81 -6.46
C VAL A 81 20.94 31.59 -4.95
N LEU A 82 22.09 31.97 -4.36
CA LEU A 82 22.43 31.66 -2.98
C LEU A 82 22.99 32.89 -2.22
N PRO A 83 22.21 33.98 -2.07
CA PRO A 83 22.72 35.27 -1.60
C PRO A 83 23.29 35.20 -0.18
N ASP A 84 22.70 34.37 0.68
CA ASP A 84 23.13 34.20 2.07
C ASP A 84 24.54 33.61 2.20
N MET A 85 24.98 32.83 1.21
CA MET A 85 26.29 32.18 1.21
C MET A 85 27.38 33.03 0.54
N ALA A 86 26.99 34.10 -0.17
CA ALA A 86 27.90 35.00 -0.87
C ALA A 86 29.03 35.57 0.02
N PRO A 87 28.75 36.20 1.17
CA PRO A 87 29.82 36.82 1.98
C PRO A 87 30.81 35.77 2.51
N MET A 88 30.35 34.56 2.81
CA MET A 88 31.21 33.48 3.28
C MET A 88 32.19 33.03 2.19
N VAL A 89 31.72 32.92 0.95
CA VAL A 89 32.53 32.46 -0.18
C VAL A 89 33.57 33.51 -0.56
N TYR A 90 33.20 34.81 -0.58
CA TYR A 90 34.14 35.89 -0.87
C TYR A 90 35.22 36.01 0.21
N ASN A 91 34.84 36.03 1.50
CA ASN A 91 35.81 36.10 2.60
C ASN A 91 36.84 34.95 2.58
N MET A 92 36.40 33.73 2.23
CA MET A 92 37.33 32.59 2.10
C MET A 92 38.16 32.63 0.82
N SER A 93 37.61 33.18 -0.27
CA SER A 93 38.32 33.33 -1.53
C SER A 93 39.43 34.38 -1.45
N ASP A 94 39.25 35.42 -0.63
CA ASP A 94 40.23 36.49 -0.42
C ASP A 94 41.49 35.97 0.30
N GLU A 95 41.35 35.00 1.21
CA GLU A 95 42.49 34.33 1.84
C GLU A 95 43.18 33.36 0.89
N ASN A 96 42.41 32.47 0.26
CA ASN A 96 42.94 31.53 -0.72
C ASN A 96 41.84 31.10 -1.72
N PRO A 97 42.05 31.26 -3.04
CA PRO A 97 41.07 30.88 -4.04
C PRO A 97 40.73 29.38 -4.01
N PHE A 98 41.64 28.52 -3.54
CA PHE A 98 41.36 27.10 -3.39
C PHE A 98 40.27 26.82 -2.34
N PHE A 99 40.26 27.58 -1.23
CA PHE A 99 39.21 27.45 -0.21
C PHE A 99 37.88 27.96 -0.73
N GLY A 100 37.88 29.07 -1.49
CA GLY A 100 36.71 29.57 -2.21
C GLY A 100 36.09 28.52 -3.14
N ILE A 101 36.90 27.83 -3.95
CA ILE A 101 36.40 26.78 -4.85
C ILE A 101 35.86 25.57 -4.06
N LEU A 102 36.55 25.16 -2.99
CA LEU A 102 36.13 24.02 -2.17
C LEU A 102 34.79 24.29 -1.47
N ILE A 103 34.63 25.49 -0.89
CA ILE A 103 33.37 25.86 -0.23
C ILE A 103 32.24 26.06 -1.24
N LEU A 104 32.53 26.61 -2.43
CA LEU A 104 31.57 26.71 -3.52
C LEU A 104 31.05 25.32 -3.92
N ILE A 105 31.94 24.35 -4.16
CA ILE A 105 31.54 22.96 -4.48
C ILE A 105 30.72 22.34 -3.35
N TYR A 106 31.09 22.57 -2.08
CA TYR A 106 30.33 22.08 -0.94
C TYR A 106 28.91 22.67 -0.91
N ILE A 107 28.77 23.99 -1.06
CA ILE A 107 27.48 24.68 -1.08
C ILE A 107 26.61 24.17 -2.25
N PHE A 108 27.20 24.00 -3.44
CA PHE A 108 26.50 23.43 -4.59
C PHE A 108 26.00 22.03 -4.33
N MET A 109 26.87 21.15 -3.84
CA MET A 109 26.50 19.77 -3.54
C MET A 109 25.42 19.73 -2.45
N ALA A 110 25.55 20.51 -1.38
CA ALA A 110 24.59 20.53 -0.28
C ALA A 110 23.21 21.03 -0.73
N THR A 111 23.14 22.16 -1.45
CA THR A 111 21.88 22.76 -1.88
C THR A 111 21.22 21.95 -2.98
N LEU A 112 21.97 21.47 -3.97
CA LEU A 112 21.40 20.65 -5.05
C LEU A 112 20.96 19.28 -4.56
N VAL A 113 21.73 18.62 -3.69
CA VAL A 113 21.30 17.34 -3.12
C VAL A 113 20.05 17.54 -2.27
N ALA A 114 20.00 18.57 -1.41
CA ALA A 114 18.83 18.84 -0.58
C ALA A 114 17.57 19.13 -1.43
N LEU A 115 17.68 20.02 -2.42
CA LEU A 115 16.55 20.36 -3.31
C LEU A 115 16.10 19.15 -4.14
N ASN A 116 17.04 18.39 -4.71
CA ASN A 116 16.70 17.22 -5.52
C ASN A 116 16.10 16.07 -4.68
N MET A 117 16.49 15.92 -3.40
CA MET A 117 15.83 15.00 -2.47
C MET A 117 14.41 15.46 -2.16
N LEU A 118 14.20 16.75 -1.87
CA LEU A 118 12.88 17.32 -1.58
C LEU A 118 11.93 17.18 -2.78
N ILE A 119 12.40 17.51 -3.98
CA ILE A 119 11.62 17.35 -5.22
C ILE A 119 11.31 15.87 -5.45
N GLY A 120 12.24 14.96 -5.17
CA GLY A 120 12.00 13.51 -5.25
C GLY A 120 10.82 13.05 -4.41
N VAL A 121 10.82 13.41 -3.12
CA VAL A 121 9.72 13.06 -2.20
C VAL A 121 8.40 13.73 -2.61
N LEU A 122 8.45 15.00 -3.02
CA LEU A 122 7.24 15.72 -3.48
C LEU A 122 6.65 15.10 -4.75
N VAL A 123 7.47 14.73 -5.72
CA VAL A 123 7.01 14.07 -6.95
C VAL A 123 6.43 12.69 -6.66
N GLU A 124 7.03 11.93 -5.74
CA GLU A 124 6.49 10.64 -5.29
C GLU A 124 5.10 10.81 -4.66
N VAL A 125 4.97 11.71 -3.69
CA VAL A 125 3.68 11.98 -3.02
C VAL A 125 2.63 12.50 -4.01
N VAL A 126 2.99 13.45 -4.88
CA VAL A 126 2.08 13.96 -5.91
C VAL A 126 1.68 12.86 -6.89
N SER A 127 2.60 11.96 -7.27
CA SER A 127 2.28 10.83 -8.14
C SER A 127 1.31 9.85 -7.49
N VAL A 128 1.48 9.55 -6.20
CA VAL A 128 0.56 8.68 -5.45
C VAL A 128 -0.81 9.33 -5.32
N VAL A 129 -0.86 10.61 -4.92
CA VAL A 129 -2.11 11.36 -4.80
C VAL A 129 -2.82 11.46 -6.16
N ALA A 130 -2.09 11.78 -7.24
CA ALA A 130 -2.65 11.86 -8.59
C ALA A 130 -3.19 10.51 -9.07
N ALA A 131 -2.52 9.40 -8.74
CA ALA A 131 -3.00 8.05 -9.08
C ALA A 131 -4.30 7.73 -8.32
N MET A 132 -4.35 8.00 -7.02
CA MET A 132 -5.55 7.79 -6.19
C MET A 132 -6.72 8.66 -6.66
N GLU A 133 -6.46 9.94 -6.95
CA GLU A 133 -7.48 10.88 -7.39
C GLU A 133 -8.00 10.52 -8.78
N LYS A 134 -7.13 10.11 -9.71
CA LYS A 134 -7.53 9.62 -11.03
C LYS A 134 -8.41 8.38 -10.92
N GLU A 135 -8.09 7.45 -10.04
CA GLU A 135 -8.92 6.26 -9.81
C GLU A 135 -10.30 6.65 -9.28
N HIS A 136 -10.35 7.51 -8.26
CA HIS A 136 -11.59 8.01 -7.66
C HIS A 136 -12.47 8.76 -8.67
N LEU A 137 -11.88 9.63 -9.50
CA LEU A 137 -12.59 10.35 -10.57
C LEU A 137 -13.15 9.41 -11.63
N SER A 138 -12.37 8.40 -12.05
CA SER A 138 -12.84 7.41 -13.03
C SER A 138 -14.04 6.61 -12.50
N ALA A 139 -14.00 6.22 -11.23
CA ALA A 139 -15.08 5.51 -10.58
C ALA A 139 -16.32 6.40 -10.44
N SER A 140 -16.16 7.64 -9.98
CA SER A 140 -17.29 8.58 -9.81
C SER A 140 -17.97 8.91 -11.14
N PHE A 141 -17.19 9.17 -12.20
CA PHE A 141 -17.75 9.49 -13.52
C PHE A 141 -18.60 8.35 -14.08
N VAL A 142 -18.12 7.11 -13.96
CA VAL A 142 -18.89 5.96 -14.43
C VAL A 142 -20.08 5.66 -13.54
N ARG A 143 -19.95 5.84 -12.22
CA ARG A 143 -21.08 5.75 -11.29
C ARG A 143 -22.21 6.70 -11.66
N ASP A 144 -21.88 7.95 -11.99
CA ASP A 144 -22.87 8.97 -12.38
C ASP A 144 -23.45 8.70 -13.78
N SER A 145 -22.63 8.21 -14.71
CA SER A 145 -23.08 7.77 -16.04
C SER A 145 -24.05 6.60 -15.94
N LEU A 146 -23.72 5.60 -15.12
CA LEU A 146 -24.54 4.41 -14.88
C LEU A 146 -25.85 4.76 -14.18
N LYS A 147 -25.82 5.65 -13.17
CA LYS A 147 -27.04 6.21 -12.55
C LYS A 147 -27.92 6.91 -13.58
N THR A 148 -27.33 7.66 -14.51
CA THR A 148 -28.07 8.38 -15.55
C THR A 148 -28.74 7.40 -16.53
N ILE A 149 -28.02 6.35 -16.96
CA ILE A 149 -28.57 5.34 -17.86
C ILE A 149 -29.71 4.57 -17.17
N MET A 150 -29.52 4.18 -15.91
CA MET A 150 -30.56 3.49 -15.13
C MET A 150 -31.83 4.32 -14.96
N ARG A 151 -31.70 5.65 -14.77
CA ARG A 151 -32.86 6.55 -14.72
C ARG A 151 -33.59 6.67 -16.05
N ARG A 152 -32.89 6.55 -17.18
CA ARG A 152 -33.50 6.67 -18.52
C ARG A 152 -34.21 5.41 -18.98
N THR A 153 -33.71 4.24 -18.58
CA THR A 153 -34.22 2.95 -19.03
C THR A 153 -35.42 2.46 -18.22
N ASP A 154 -35.82 3.19 -17.17
CA ASP A 154 -36.94 2.86 -16.27
C ASP A 154 -36.90 1.39 -15.78
N MET A 155 -35.69 0.80 -15.76
CA MET A 155 -35.45 -0.57 -15.29
C MET A 155 -35.59 -0.70 -13.77
N VAL A 156 -36.02 0.36 -13.11
CA VAL A 156 -36.35 0.42 -11.70
C VAL A 156 -37.76 1.00 -11.61
N GLY A 157 -38.76 0.20 -11.97
CA GLY A 157 -40.16 0.57 -11.78
C GLY A 157 -40.46 0.83 -10.30
N ASP A 158 -41.22 1.89 -10.03
CA ASP A 158 -41.90 2.18 -8.76
C ASP A 158 -41.08 1.96 -7.48
N GLY A 159 -40.04 2.77 -7.26
CA GLY A 159 -39.49 3.00 -5.91
C GLY A 159 -38.67 1.88 -5.28
N HIS A 160 -38.43 0.76 -5.96
CA HIS A 160 -37.52 -0.29 -5.49
C HIS A 160 -36.07 0.10 -5.74
N LYS A 161 -35.29 0.47 -4.71
CA LYS A 161 -33.85 0.80 -4.85
C LYS A 161 -32.93 -0.39 -5.20
N GLN A 162 -33.49 -1.54 -5.58
CA GLN A 162 -32.77 -2.80 -5.70
C GLN A 162 -32.97 -3.43 -7.08
N LEU A 163 -31.88 -3.93 -7.67
CA LEU A 163 -31.83 -4.69 -8.91
C LEU A 163 -32.13 -6.16 -8.64
N SER A 164 -33.04 -6.73 -9.43
CA SER A 164 -33.23 -8.17 -9.58
C SER A 164 -32.24 -8.76 -10.60
N GLN A 165 -32.10 -10.09 -10.62
CA GLN A 165 -31.22 -10.80 -11.56
C GLN A 165 -31.56 -10.49 -13.03
N GLN A 166 -32.85 -10.49 -13.38
CA GLN A 166 -33.30 -10.21 -14.75
C GLN A 166 -33.02 -8.76 -15.18
N GLU A 167 -33.15 -7.81 -14.26
CA GLU A 167 -32.82 -6.41 -14.51
C GLU A 167 -31.32 -6.20 -14.65
N PHE A 168 -30.52 -6.89 -13.82
CA PHE A 168 -29.06 -6.87 -13.91
C PHE A 168 -28.55 -7.37 -15.27
N GLU A 169 -29.07 -8.51 -15.75
CA GLU A 169 -28.70 -9.06 -17.06
C GLU A 169 -29.11 -8.12 -18.21
N ARG A 170 -30.32 -7.57 -18.17
CA ARG A 170 -30.78 -6.58 -19.17
C ARG A 170 -29.94 -5.31 -19.15
N LEU A 171 -29.50 -4.87 -17.97
CA LEU A 171 -28.64 -3.70 -17.81
C LEU A 171 -27.27 -3.93 -18.47
N LEU A 172 -26.66 -5.11 -18.27
CA LEU A 172 -25.36 -5.45 -18.86
C LEU A 172 -25.41 -5.72 -20.38
N VAL A 173 -26.56 -6.13 -20.90
CA VAL A 173 -26.79 -6.28 -22.35
C VAL A 173 -26.96 -4.92 -23.05
N THR A 174 -27.28 -3.85 -22.31
CA THR A 174 -27.45 -2.51 -22.88
C THR A 174 -26.10 -1.98 -23.38
N PRO A 175 -25.96 -1.62 -24.68
CA PRO A 175 -24.67 -1.31 -25.28
C PRO A 175 -23.97 -0.09 -24.66
N GLU A 176 -24.74 0.88 -24.15
CA GLU A 176 -24.19 2.05 -23.45
C GLU A 176 -23.55 1.65 -22.11
N VAL A 177 -24.20 0.79 -21.33
CA VAL A 177 -23.69 0.28 -20.05
C VAL A 177 -22.51 -0.65 -20.28
N ALA A 178 -22.61 -1.59 -21.22
CA ALA A 178 -21.54 -2.52 -21.54
C ALA A 178 -20.25 -1.77 -21.94
N ARG A 179 -20.38 -0.67 -22.70
CA ARG A 179 -19.24 0.20 -23.04
C ARG A 179 -18.67 0.90 -21.80
N ALA A 180 -19.53 1.50 -20.98
CA ALA A 180 -19.10 2.17 -19.75
C ALA A 180 -18.37 1.22 -18.78
N VAL A 181 -18.89 0.02 -18.58
CA VAL A 181 -18.29 -1.02 -17.72
C VAL A 181 -16.97 -1.54 -18.32
N LYS A 182 -16.91 -1.72 -19.65
CA LYS A 182 -15.68 -2.11 -20.34
C LYS A 182 -14.61 -1.03 -20.30
N GLU A 183 -14.96 0.24 -20.38
CA GLU A 183 -14.04 1.37 -20.20
C GLU A 183 -13.46 1.43 -18.78
N MET A 184 -14.17 0.92 -17.78
CA MET A 184 -13.59 0.71 -16.45
C MET A 184 -12.56 -0.43 -16.42
N GLY A 185 -12.44 -1.27 -17.45
CA GLY A 185 -11.57 -2.44 -17.42
C GLY A 185 -12.18 -3.62 -16.64
N VAL A 186 -13.51 -3.67 -16.57
CA VAL A 186 -14.26 -4.83 -16.04
C VAL A 186 -14.67 -5.70 -17.23
N ASP A 187 -14.53 -7.01 -17.10
CA ASP A 187 -15.01 -7.95 -18.12
C ASP A 187 -16.52 -8.16 -17.99
N VAL A 188 -17.28 -7.64 -18.96
CA VAL A 188 -18.74 -7.75 -18.99
C VAL A 188 -19.16 -9.21 -19.18
N VAL A 189 -18.40 -10.02 -19.92
CA VAL A 189 -18.76 -11.42 -20.19
C VAL A 189 -18.67 -12.25 -18.92
N GLY A 190 -17.53 -12.18 -18.21
CA GLY A 190 -17.38 -12.83 -16.91
C GLY A 190 -18.38 -12.32 -15.86
N LEU A 191 -18.76 -11.04 -15.91
CA LEU A 191 -19.77 -10.49 -15.00
C LEU A 191 -21.17 -11.10 -15.22
N VAL A 192 -21.53 -11.41 -16.47
CA VAL A 192 -22.79 -12.10 -16.80
C VAL A 192 -22.73 -13.56 -16.33
N GLU A 193 -21.61 -14.26 -16.49
CA GLU A 193 -21.47 -15.65 -16.00
C GLU A 193 -21.56 -15.74 -14.47
N LEU A 194 -21.14 -14.68 -13.77
CA LEU A 194 -21.24 -14.59 -12.31
C LEU A 194 -22.65 -14.22 -11.82
N SER A 195 -23.60 -13.86 -12.69
CA SER A 195 -24.94 -13.42 -12.27
C SER A 195 -25.64 -14.47 -11.41
N ASP A 196 -25.56 -15.74 -11.81
CA ASP A 196 -26.16 -16.88 -11.09
C ASP A 196 -25.61 -17.04 -9.67
N PHE A 197 -24.33 -16.73 -9.47
CA PHE A 197 -23.67 -16.80 -8.16
C PHE A 197 -24.01 -15.58 -7.29
N ILE A 198 -24.09 -14.39 -7.90
CA ILE A 198 -24.36 -13.13 -7.18
C ILE A 198 -25.80 -13.12 -6.62
N PHE A 199 -26.74 -13.68 -7.37
CA PHE A 199 -28.19 -13.65 -7.06
C PHE A 199 -28.73 -14.94 -6.41
N GLN A 200 -27.86 -15.77 -5.80
CA GLN A 200 -28.30 -17.00 -5.11
C GLN A 200 -29.34 -16.71 -4.03
N GLY A 201 -30.50 -17.38 -4.10
CA GLY A 201 -31.58 -17.29 -3.11
C GLY A 201 -32.46 -16.04 -3.21
N ASP A 202 -32.75 -15.55 -4.43
CA ASP A 202 -33.57 -14.36 -4.69
C ASP A 202 -33.05 -13.07 -4.05
N ARG A 203 -31.73 -13.00 -3.83
CA ARG A 203 -31.09 -11.80 -3.28
C ARG A 203 -31.24 -10.64 -4.24
N GLN A 204 -31.68 -9.47 -3.76
CA GLN A 204 -31.70 -8.24 -4.56
C GLN A 204 -30.51 -7.34 -4.17
N LEU A 205 -29.97 -6.59 -5.14
CA LEU A 205 -28.79 -5.74 -4.92
C LEU A 205 -29.13 -4.26 -5.02
N SER A 206 -28.71 -3.44 -4.07
CA SER A 206 -28.80 -1.99 -4.25
C SER A 206 -27.86 -1.51 -5.36
N PHE A 207 -28.13 -0.33 -5.93
CA PHE A 207 -27.21 0.28 -6.89
C PHE A 207 -25.78 0.41 -6.34
N ASP A 208 -25.67 0.74 -5.05
CA ASP A 208 -24.39 0.88 -4.37
C ASP A 208 -23.63 -0.45 -4.31
N ASP A 209 -24.33 -1.53 -3.94
CA ASP A 209 -23.75 -2.88 -3.89
C ASP A 209 -23.37 -3.37 -5.29
N PHE A 210 -24.23 -3.14 -6.28
CA PHE A 210 -23.95 -3.44 -7.68
C PHE A 210 -22.69 -2.72 -8.17
N PHE A 211 -22.60 -1.41 -7.94
CA PHE A 211 -21.45 -0.62 -8.35
C PHE A 211 -20.16 -1.06 -7.63
N HIS A 212 -20.23 -1.39 -6.34
CA HIS A 212 -19.11 -1.96 -5.61
C HIS A 212 -18.67 -3.32 -6.18
N LEU A 213 -19.60 -4.17 -6.58
CA LEU A 213 -19.31 -5.48 -7.17
C LEU A 213 -18.65 -5.34 -8.56
N VAL A 214 -19.14 -4.42 -9.38
CA VAL A 214 -18.51 -4.08 -10.68
C VAL A 214 -17.08 -3.57 -10.46
N LEU A 215 -16.86 -2.71 -9.46
CA LEU A 215 -15.51 -2.24 -9.12
C LEU A 215 -14.61 -3.38 -8.65
N GLN A 216 -15.11 -4.36 -7.89
CA GLN A 216 -14.33 -5.50 -7.41
C GLN A 216 -13.85 -6.43 -8.54
N LEU A 217 -14.61 -6.52 -9.64
CA LEU A 217 -14.31 -7.35 -10.80
C LEU A 217 -13.46 -6.63 -11.86
N ARG A 218 -12.95 -5.43 -11.55
CA ARG A 218 -12.03 -4.68 -12.39
C ARG A 218 -10.71 -5.43 -12.53
N GLY A 219 -10.26 -5.67 -13.76
CA GLY A 219 -9.02 -6.41 -14.01
C GLY A 219 -7.75 -5.72 -13.51
N SER A 220 -7.82 -4.42 -13.18
CA SER A 220 -6.73 -3.68 -12.55
C SER A 220 -6.64 -3.87 -11.03
N ASN A 221 -7.60 -4.56 -10.41
CA ASN A 221 -7.54 -4.80 -8.98
C ASN A 221 -6.41 -5.78 -8.66
N SER A 222 -5.44 -5.31 -7.87
CA SER A 222 -4.38 -6.17 -7.36
C SER A 222 -4.94 -7.14 -6.32
N VAL A 223 -4.76 -8.45 -6.54
CA VAL A 223 -5.12 -9.47 -5.56
C VAL A 223 -4.30 -9.25 -4.29
N THR A 224 -4.98 -9.03 -3.17
CA THR A 224 -4.36 -8.84 -1.86
C THR A 224 -4.21 -10.17 -1.12
N VAL A 225 -3.34 -10.22 -0.12
CA VAL A 225 -3.22 -11.38 0.78
C VAL A 225 -4.56 -11.69 1.46
N LYS A 226 -5.37 -10.67 1.73
CA LYS A 226 -6.72 -10.81 2.27
C LYS A 226 -7.61 -11.65 1.34
N ASP A 227 -7.59 -11.37 0.04
CA ASP A 227 -8.42 -12.11 -0.94
C ASP A 227 -8.05 -13.60 -0.98
N ILE A 228 -6.75 -13.92 -0.88
CA ILE A 228 -6.26 -15.31 -0.82
C ILE A 228 -6.72 -15.99 0.48
N VAL A 229 -6.62 -15.27 1.60
CA VAL A 229 -7.06 -15.78 2.91
C VAL A 229 -8.57 -16.04 2.92
N ASP A 230 -9.35 -15.13 2.35
CA ASP A 230 -10.81 -15.22 2.28
C ASP A 230 -11.25 -16.37 1.34
N MET A 231 -10.59 -16.51 0.18
CA MET A 231 -10.78 -17.67 -0.71
C MET A 231 -10.48 -18.98 0.02
N ARG A 232 -9.36 -19.07 0.75
CA ARG A 232 -9.00 -20.27 1.52
C ARG A 232 -10.04 -20.59 2.59
N LYS A 233 -10.51 -19.58 3.33
CA LYS A 233 -11.56 -19.75 4.35
C LYS A 233 -12.85 -20.28 3.73
N PHE A 234 -13.27 -19.70 2.62
CA PHE A 234 -14.46 -20.14 1.88
C PHE A 234 -14.34 -21.60 1.45
N VAL A 235 -13.24 -21.98 0.79
CA VAL A 235 -13.00 -23.38 0.34
C VAL A 235 -12.99 -24.35 1.53
N MET A 236 -12.36 -23.97 2.65
CA MET A 236 -12.36 -24.81 3.85
C MET A 236 -13.75 -24.97 4.46
N GLN A 237 -14.57 -23.92 4.49
CA GLN A 237 -15.95 -23.99 4.99
C GLN A 237 -16.81 -24.89 4.12
N GLU A 238 -16.78 -24.72 2.79
CA GLU A 238 -17.56 -25.54 1.86
C GLU A 238 -17.14 -27.01 1.91
N MET A 239 -15.83 -27.29 2.04
CA MET A 239 -15.37 -28.68 2.21
C MET A 239 -15.90 -29.32 3.50
N LEU A 240 -15.99 -28.57 4.60
CA LEU A 240 -16.55 -29.08 5.86
C LEU A 240 -18.06 -29.34 5.76
N ILE A 241 -18.79 -28.47 5.07
CA ILE A 241 -20.23 -28.65 4.80
C ILE A 241 -20.45 -29.90 3.95
N LEU A 242 -19.64 -30.07 2.89
CA LEU A 242 -19.70 -31.24 2.01
C LEU A 242 -19.37 -32.54 2.75
N GLU A 243 -18.34 -32.54 3.61
CA GLU A 243 -17.97 -33.71 4.43
C GLU A 243 -19.13 -34.11 5.37
N GLY A 244 -19.80 -33.13 5.98
CA GLY A 244 -20.99 -33.36 6.79
C GLY A 244 -22.13 -34.00 5.99
N GLY A 245 -22.46 -33.44 4.83
CA GLY A 245 -23.53 -33.97 3.96
C GLY A 245 -23.27 -35.40 3.48
N ILE A 246 -22.03 -35.71 3.09
CA ILE A 246 -21.64 -37.05 2.63
C ILE A 246 -21.72 -38.07 3.77
N LEU A 247 -21.30 -37.70 4.99
CA LEU A 247 -21.41 -38.58 6.15
C LEU A 247 -22.88 -38.87 6.50
N GLU A 248 -23.75 -37.87 6.39
CA GLU A 248 -25.19 -38.02 6.64
C GLU A 248 -25.86 -38.93 5.60
N GLU A 249 -25.54 -38.77 4.31
CA GLU A 249 -26.02 -39.67 3.24
C GLU A 249 -25.50 -41.11 3.41
N LEU A 250 -24.24 -41.29 3.80
CA LEU A 250 -23.67 -42.61 4.07
C LEU A 250 -24.34 -43.28 5.27
N GLU A 251 -24.71 -42.54 6.32
CA GLU A 251 -25.49 -43.06 7.43
C GLU A 251 -26.90 -43.47 7.01
N HIS A 252 -27.54 -42.69 6.15
CA HIS A 252 -28.87 -43.02 5.62
C HIS A 252 -28.84 -44.29 4.74
N LEU A 253 -27.79 -44.48 3.94
CA LEU A 253 -27.57 -45.69 3.13
C LEU A 253 -27.18 -46.93 3.96
N ARG A 254 -26.62 -46.74 5.17
CA ARG A 254 -26.25 -47.83 6.08
C ARG A 254 -27.46 -48.57 6.64
N GLY A 255 -28.59 -47.89 6.83
CA GLY A 255 -29.83 -48.48 7.34
C GLY A 255 -30.42 -49.58 6.45
N PRO A 256 -30.68 -49.31 5.16
CA PRO A 256 -31.15 -50.28 4.18
C PRO A 256 -30.18 -51.46 3.99
N LEU A 257 -28.86 -51.18 3.90
CA LEU A 257 -27.86 -52.23 3.68
C LEU A 257 -27.82 -53.27 4.83
N LYS A 258 -28.04 -52.82 6.07
CA LYS A 258 -28.15 -53.70 7.25
C LYS A 258 -29.37 -54.62 7.19
N ARG A 259 -30.48 -54.16 6.59
CA ARG A 259 -31.72 -54.95 6.46
C ARG A 259 -31.60 -56.00 5.36
N SER A 260 -30.97 -55.67 4.24
CA SER A 260 -30.71 -56.62 3.13
C SER A 260 -29.64 -57.68 3.47
N LEU A 261 -28.69 -57.38 4.37
CA LEU A 261 -27.74 -58.38 4.92
C LEU A 261 -28.36 -59.31 5.99
N SER A 262 -29.64 -59.15 6.33
CA SER A 262 -30.36 -59.99 7.30
C SER A 262 -31.20 -61.10 6.64
N VAL A 263 -30.85 -61.55 5.43
CA VAL A 263 -31.38 -62.81 4.90
C VAL A 263 -30.58 -63.97 5.49
N LYS A 264 -31.18 -64.65 6.46
CA LYS A 264 -30.60 -65.82 7.15
C LYS A 264 -30.46 -66.98 6.17
N HIS A 265 -29.26 -67.24 5.67
CA HIS A 265 -28.91 -68.54 5.11
C HIS A 265 -28.43 -69.44 6.26
N PRO A 266 -29.13 -70.55 6.58
CA PRO A 266 -28.59 -71.54 7.50
C PRO A 266 -27.59 -72.37 6.69
N LEU A 267 -26.30 -72.31 7.01
CA LEU A 267 -25.35 -73.42 6.90
C LEU A 267 -23.98 -73.00 7.47
N GLU A 268 -23.48 -73.90 8.31
CA GLU A 268 -22.09 -74.07 8.79
C GLU A 268 -21.43 -72.99 9.65
N ARG A 269 -21.55 -73.24 10.96
CA ARG A 269 -20.61 -72.79 12.00
C ARG A 269 -19.25 -73.47 11.80
N ARG A 270 -18.29 -72.84 11.11
CA ARG A 270 -16.85 -73.09 11.34
C ARG A 270 -16.06 -71.78 11.28
N THR A 271 -15.67 -71.34 12.48
CA THR A 271 -14.45 -70.60 12.81
C THR A 271 -13.95 -69.53 11.82
N TRP A 272 -14.60 -68.36 11.78
CA TRP A 272 -13.97 -67.11 11.30
C TRP A 272 -14.41 -65.87 12.10
N ARG A 273 -14.79 -66.07 13.37
CA ARG A 273 -15.08 -64.97 14.31
C ARG A 273 -13.84 -64.64 15.14
N ALA A 274 -12.89 -63.88 14.59
CA ALA A 274 -11.92 -63.15 15.42
C ALA A 274 -11.14 -62.04 14.68
N SER A 275 -10.81 -62.19 13.40
CA SER A 275 -9.76 -61.33 12.79
C SER A 275 -10.25 -60.09 12.04
N THR A 276 -11.48 -60.06 11.52
CA THR A 276 -11.85 -59.03 10.51
C THR A 276 -12.77 -57.90 11.02
N ARG A 277 -13.18 -57.91 12.30
CA ARG A 277 -14.04 -56.83 12.86
C ARG A 277 -13.30 -55.74 13.64
N ARG A 278 -12.04 -55.96 14.03
CA ARG A 278 -11.27 -54.95 14.77
C ARG A 278 -10.58 -53.97 13.83
N THR A 279 -10.03 -54.38 12.69
CA THR A 279 -9.19 -53.49 11.88
C THR A 279 -9.94 -52.39 11.11
N ALA A 280 -11.13 -52.63 10.56
CA ALA A 280 -11.81 -51.61 9.73
C ALA A 280 -12.47 -50.47 10.53
N ALA A 281 -13.14 -50.79 11.64
CA ALA A 281 -13.80 -49.77 12.48
C ALA A 281 -12.81 -48.97 13.34
N GLU A 282 -11.68 -49.58 13.70
CA GLU A 282 -10.64 -49.00 14.54
C GLU A 282 -9.67 -48.13 13.70
N CYS A 283 -9.44 -48.45 12.42
CA CYS A 283 -8.68 -47.59 11.49
C CYS A 283 -9.43 -46.32 11.06
N VAL A 284 -10.76 -46.37 10.85
CA VAL A 284 -11.54 -45.17 10.46
C VAL A 284 -11.65 -44.19 11.64
N ASN A 285 -11.92 -44.68 12.85
CA ASN A 285 -12.03 -43.81 14.04
C ASN A 285 -10.68 -43.26 14.52
N GLN A 286 -9.57 -44.00 14.38
CA GLN A 286 -8.24 -43.49 14.78
C GLN A 286 -7.66 -42.47 13.78
N GLY A 287 -7.99 -42.58 12.48
CA GLY A 287 -7.57 -41.61 11.46
C GLY A 287 -8.33 -40.28 11.56
N ALA A 288 -9.65 -40.34 11.72
CA ALA A 288 -10.51 -39.15 11.86
C ALA A 288 -10.24 -38.40 13.18
N SER A 289 -10.08 -39.11 14.30
CA SER A 289 -9.85 -38.48 15.61
C SER A 289 -8.47 -37.80 15.69
N ARG A 290 -7.41 -38.39 15.11
CA ARG A 290 -6.08 -37.76 15.08
C ARG A 290 -6.04 -36.52 14.18
N ARG A 291 -6.75 -36.51 13.04
CA ARG A 291 -6.87 -35.31 12.19
C ARG A 291 -7.70 -34.20 12.83
N LEU A 292 -8.82 -34.53 13.47
CA LEU A 292 -9.65 -33.55 14.18
C LEU A 292 -8.93 -32.95 15.39
N THR A 293 -8.07 -33.72 16.07
CA THR A 293 -7.27 -33.22 17.19
C THR A 293 -6.12 -32.32 16.72
N LEU A 294 -5.52 -32.62 15.55
CA LEU A 294 -4.50 -31.76 14.92
C LEU A 294 -5.10 -30.47 14.33
N LEU A 295 -6.27 -30.55 13.69
CA LEU A 295 -7.02 -29.39 13.20
C LEU A 295 -7.55 -28.52 14.34
N LYS A 296 -8.08 -29.11 15.42
CA LYS A 296 -8.45 -28.36 16.63
C LYS A 296 -7.23 -27.66 17.24
N ARG A 297 -6.06 -28.32 17.28
CA ARG A 297 -4.81 -27.68 17.73
C ARG A 297 -4.38 -26.53 16.82
N GLN A 298 -4.44 -26.70 15.50
CA GLN A 298 -4.09 -25.63 14.54
C GLN A 298 -5.03 -24.43 14.63
N VAL A 299 -6.35 -24.66 14.72
CA VAL A 299 -7.34 -23.58 14.88
C VAL A 299 -7.19 -22.89 16.24
N THR A 300 -6.91 -23.61 17.34
CA THR A 300 -6.64 -22.98 18.64
C THR A 300 -5.33 -22.21 18.66
N GLN A 301 -4.32 -22.63 17.89
CA GLN A 301 -3.03 -21.95 17.80
C GLN A 301 -3.15 -20.66 16.97
N GLN A 302 -3.94 -20.68 15.90
CA GLN A 302 -4.30 -19.50 15.12
C GLN A 302 -5.20 -18.52 15.89
N ALA A 303 -6.15 -19.02 16.67
CA ALA A 303 -6.97 -18.18 17.56
C ALA A 303 -6.16 -17.56 18.71
N ALA A 304 -5.09 -18.22 19.17
CA ALA A 304 -4.17 -17.68 20.15
C ALA A 304 -3.25 -16.59 19.54
N GLU A 305 -2.80 -16.76 18.29
CA GLU A 305 -2.04 -15.73 17.56
C GLU A 305 -2.91 -14.49 17.27
N ASP A 306 -4.15 -14.67 16.80
CA ASP A 306 -5.12 -13.58 16.60
C ASP A 306 -5.47 -12.86 17.92
N ALA A 307 -5.49 -13.57 19.05
CA ALA A 307 -5.71 -12.98 20.36
C ALA A 307 -4.50 -12.18 20.86
N VAL A 308 -3.28 -12.66 20.60
CA VAL A 308 -2.04 -11.93 20.91
C VAL A 308 -1.91 -10.69 20.04
N GLU A 309 -2.24 -10.76 18.76
CA GLU A 309 -2.23 -9.62 17.84
C GLU A 309 -3.28 -8.56 18.25
N ARG A 310 -4.48 -8.98 18.70
CA ARG A 310 -5.49 -8.05 19.24
C ARG A 310 -5.09 -7.43 20.57
N VAL A 311 -4.35 -8.14 21.43
CA VAL A 311 -3.83 -7.60 22.70
C VAL A 311 -2.69 -6.61 22.43
N LEU A 312 -1.79 -6.90 21.48
CA LEU A 312 -0.73 -6.00 21.04
C LEU A 312 -1.30 -4.71 20.42
N LEU A 313 -2.31 -4.82 19.54
CA LEU A 313 -3.01 -3.67 18.97
C LEU A 313 -3.80 -2.86 20.02
N ALA A 314 -4.31 -3.52 21.06
CA ALA A 314 -4.97 -2.87 22.19
C ALA A 314 -3.99 -2.16 23.15
N GLU A 315 -2.76 -2.66 23.29
CA GLU A 315 -1.67 -2.00 24.03
C GLU A 315 -1.09 -0.81 23.25
N GLU A 316 -0.94 -0.89 21.92
CA GLU A 316 -0.59 0.26 21.07
C GLU A 316 -1.66 1.36 21.11
N CYS A 317 -2.95 0.99 21.12
CA CYS A 317 -4.05 1.95 21.30
C CYS A 317 -4.15 2.54 22.73
N ARG A 318 -3.62 1.85 23.76
CA ARG A 318 -3.46 2.40 25.12
C ARG A 318 -2.25 3.33 25.22
N GLY A 319 -1.17 3.04 24.50
CA GLY A 319 0.00 3.92 24.36
C GLY A 319 -0.36 5.27 23.74
N SER A 320 -1.20 5.29 22.70
CA SER A 320 -1.66 6.55 22.08
C SER A 320 -2.73 7.31 22.88
N ARG A 321 -3.47 6.67 23.79
CA ARG A 321 -4.43 7.35 24.69
C ARG A 321 -3.79 7.94 25.95
N GLY A 322 -2.56 7.56 26.29
CA GLY A 322 -1.80 8.10 27.43
C GLY A 322 -1.17 9.48 27.21
N GLN A 323 -1.16 10.01 25.97
CA GLN A 323 -0.60 11.34 25.65
C GLN A 323 -1.64 12.44 25.43
N MET A 324 -2.94 12.15 25.56
CA MET A 324 -4.01 13.11 25.30
C MET A 324 -4.90 13.33 26.54
N SER A 325 -4.30 13.50 27.70
CA SER A 325 -4.96 14.04 28.90
C SER A 325 -3.95 14.79 29.79
N ALA A 326 -3.44 15.91 29.30
CA ALA A 326 -2.85 16.95 30.14
C ALA A 326 -3.19 18.31 29.52
N LYS A 327 -4.37 18.85 29.86
CA LYS A 327 -4.62 20.30 29.75
C LYS A 327 -4.36 20.94 31.12
N PRO A 328 -3.73 22.12 31.15
CA PRO A 328 -3.37 22.79 32.39
C PRO A 328 -4.59 23.55 32.92
N THR A 329 -4.95 23.33 34.18
CA THR A 329 -5.81 24.25 34.92
C THR A 329 -5.06 24.80 36.12
N SER A 330 -5.08 26.12 36.14
CA SER A 330 -4.45 27.08 37.01
C SER A 330 -4.84 26.95 38.50
N SER A 331 -3.82 27.22 39.33
CA SER A 331 -3.85 28.16 40.46
C SER A 331 -4.38 27.72 41.84
N LEU A 332 -3.59 28.13 42.84
CA LEU A 332 -3.86 28.33 44.27
C LEU A 332 -4.08 27.07 45.14
N TRP A 333 -3.10 26.72 45.99
CA TRP A 333 -2.98 27.25 47.35
C TRP A 333 -1.60 26.95 47.99
N ARG A 334 -1.31 27.73 49.01
CA ARG A 334 -0.04 28.01 49.71
C ARG A 334 0.51 26.90 50.61
N SER A 335 1.84 27.00 50.78
CA SER A 335 2.64 26.87 52.00
C SER A 335 2.69 25.53 52.75
N SER A 336 3.89 25.00 52.95
CA SER A 336 4.77 25.33 54.08
C SER A 336 5.82 24.24 54.27
N MET A 337 7.05 24.66 54.61
CA MET A 337 8.18 23.87 55.13
C MET A 337 8.82 22.86 54.15
N GLY A 338 10.12 22.84 53.89
CA GLY A 338 11.26 23.53 54.47
C GLY A 338 12.51 22.68 54.22
N GLY A 339 13.67 23.33 54.05
CA GLY A 339 14.94 22.71 54.44
C GLY A 339 15.74 21.93 53.38
N ALA A 340 16.51 22.70 52.61
CA ALA A 340 17.98 22.71 52.69
C ALA A 340 18.86 21.61 52.05
N TRP A 341 19.94 22.14 51.48
CA TRP A 341 21.31 21.63 51.29
C TRP A 341 21.75 21.12 49.91
N LEU A 342 22.60 21.99 49.34
CA LEU A 342 23.78 21.81 48.46
C LEU A 342 23.58 21.56 46.97
#